data_AF-A0A6G5RM19-F1
#
_entry.id   AF-A0A6G5RM19-F1
#
_cell.length_a   1.000
_cell.length_b   1.000
_cell.length_c   1.000
_cell.angle_alpha   90.00
_cell.angle_beta   90.00
_cell.angle_gamma   90.00
#
_symmetry.space_group_name_H-M   'P 1'
#
loop_
_entity.id
_entity.type
_entity.pdbx_description
1 polymer ?
#
loop_
_entity_poly.entity_id
_entity_poly.type
_entity_poly.pdbx_seq_one_letter_code
_entity_poly.pdbx_strand_id
1 'polypeptide(L)'
;MPRHTGELAVHGRLEQREEKVLLVVDERLSGHDTFLSTTLRLERPVYLPELPVRILTFDDVTVLAPLDPALPQGQAGEGWSGTLLLPHGARPPTIPDDLARAAAEAGVDTSSWSPAEARHLLTFLGEAGPGPVRTERIDMIIAALAGRS
;
A
#
# COMPACT_ATOMS: atom_id res chain seq x y z
N MET A 1 -21.15 14.13 1.99
CA MET A 1 -20.50 12.89 2.45
C MET A 1 -19.76 12.27 1.28
N PRO A 2 -18.42 12.25 1.24
CA PRO A 2 -17.71 11.52 0.20
C PRO A 2 -18.14 10.05 0.29
N ARG A 3 -18.53 9.45 -0.83
CA ARG A 3 -18.95 8.04 -0.86
C ARG A 3 -17.71 7.16 -0.65
N HIS A 4 -17.61 6.54 0.52
CA HIS A 4 -16.61 5.49 0.75
C HIS A 4 -16.99 4.25 -0.09
N THR A 5 -15.99 3.61 -0.68
CA THR A 5 -16.18 2.46 -1.59
C THR A 5 -15.86 1.14 -0.91
N GLY A 6 -15.34 1.16 0.32
CA GLY A 6 -15.10 -0.02 1.14
C GLY A 6 -14.71 0.35 2.57
N GLU A 7 -14.72 -0.66 3.43
CA GLU A 7 -14.27 -0.60 4.82
C GLU A 7 -13.16 -1.64 5.02
N LEU A 8 -12.09 -1.27 5.74
CA LEU A 8 -10.96 -2.15 6.02
C LEU A 8 -10.63 -2.11 7.51
N ALA A 9 -10.77 -3.24 8.19
CA ALA A 9 -10.34 -3.39 9.56
C ALA A 9 -8.81 -3.33 9.63
N VAL A 10 -8.29 -2.50 10.53
CA VAL A 10 -6.86 -2.28 10.72
C VAL A 10 -6.52 -2.25 12.20
N HIS A 11 -5.31 -2.68 12.52
CA HIS A 11 -4.77 -2.66 13.85
C HIS A 11 -3.27 -2.40 13.78
N GLY A 12 -2.70 -2.00 14.91
CA GLY A 12 -1.28 -1.74 14.97
C GLY A 12 -0.85 -1.08 16.26
N ARG A 13 0.22 -0.29 16.19
CA ARG A 13 0.84 0.36 17.33
C ARG A 13 0.95 1.87 17.14
N LEU A 14 0.77 2.60 18.24
CA LEU A 14 1.00 4.03 18.29
C LEU A 14 2.51 4.28 18.38
N GLU A 15 3.03 5.13 17.50
CA GLU A 15 4.40 5.61 17.55
C GLU A 15 4.36 7.12 17.77
N GLN A 16 5.22 7.60 18.68
CA GLN A 16 5.43 9.03 18.84
C GLN A 16 6.74 9.41 18.15
N ARG A 17 6.66 10.40 17.26
CA ARG A 17 7.81 10.99 16.59
C ARG A 17 7.68 12.50 16.71
N GLU A 18 8.63 13.11 17.41
CA GLU A 18 8.56 14.53 17.81
C GLU A 18 7.23 14.81 18.54
N GLU A 19 6.46 15.81 18.09
CA GLU A 19 5.16 16.18 18.65
C GLU A 19 3.98 15.50 17.92
N LYS A 20 4.24 14.50 17.06
CA LYS A 20 3.21 13.82 16.28
C LYS A 20 3.04 12.38 16.73
N VAL A 21 1.78 11.99 16.89
CA VAL A 21 1.38 10.59 17.08
C VAL A 21 1.05 10.00 15.71
N LEU A 22 1.64 8.85 15.42
CA LEU A 22 1.51 8.09 14.19
C LEU A 22 0.88 6.74 14.53
N LEU A 23 -0.04 6.28 13.67
CA LEU A 23 -0.63 4.95 13.81
C LEU A 23 0.08 4.01 12.82
N VAL A 24 1.04 3.24 13.32
CA VAL A 24 1.72 2.22 12.51
C VAL A 24 0.81 1.01 12.40
N VAL A 25 0.54 0.55 11.18
CA VAL A 25 -0.32 -0.61 10.91
C VAL A 25 0.54 -1.87 10.94
N ASP A 26 0.06 -2.93 11.60
CA ASP A 26 0.79 -4.21 11.68
C ASP A 26 0.85 -4.92 10.31
N GLU A 27 -0.19 -4.75 9.49
CA GLU A 27 -0.25 -5.29 8.14
C GLU A 27 -0.21 -4.17 7.08
N ARG A 28 0.60 -4.38 6.04
CA ARG A 28 0.71 -3.42 4.93
C ARG A 28 -0.60 -3.35 4.15
N LEU A 29 -1.08 -2.13 3.89
CA LEU A 29 -2.35 -1.87 3.21
C LEU A 29 -2.28 -2.00 1.68
N SER A 30 -1.86 -3.16 1.21
CA SER A 30 -1.63 -3.48 -0.20
C SER A 30 -2.82 -3.13 -1.10
N GLY A 31 -2.62 -2.21 -2.06
CA GLY A 31 -3.63 -1.70 -2.98
C GLY A 31 -4.28 -0.37 -2.57
N HIS A 32 -3.93 0.17 -1.40
CA HIS A 32 -4.50 1.41 -0.83
C HIS A 32 -3.43 2.49 -0.53
N ASP A 33 -2.26 2.37 -1.17
CA ASP A 33 -0.96 2.73 -0.60
C ASP A 33 -0.36 4.11 -0.90
N THR A 34 -1.12 5.11 -1.36
CA THR A 34 -0.44 6.34 -1.85
C THR A 34 -1.08 7.64 -1.43
N PHE A 35 -0.56 8.24 -0.36
CA PHE A 35 -0.78 9.65 0.05
C PHE A 35 -2.25 10.10 0.10
N LEU A 36 -3.20 9.16 0.07
CA LEU A 36 -4.62 9.45 0.08
C LEU A 36 -5.03 9.85 1.49
N SER A 37 -5.84 10.90 1.57
CA SER A 37 -6.59 11.21 2.77
C SER A 37 -7.82 10.31 2.85
N THR A 38 -8.07 9.75 4.02
CA THR A 38 -9.21 8.88 4.33
C THR A 38 -9.66 9.13 5.77
N THR A 39 -10.74 8.47 6.19
CA THR A 39 -11.25 8.54 7.56
C THR A 39 -10.98 7.22 8.25
N LEU A 40 -10.32 7.26 9.40
CA LEU A 40 -10.21 6.14 10.33
C LEU A 40 -11.33 6.27 11.38
N ARG A 41 -12.10 5.20 11.55
CA ARG A 41 -12.94 5.00 12.74
C ARG A 41 -12.08 4.32 13.80
N LEU A 42 -11.51 5.09 14.73
CA LEU A 42 -10.69 4.54 15.80
C LEU A 42 -11.61 3.91 16.85
N GLU A 43 -11.37 2.66 17.20
CA GLU A 43 -12.16 1.92 18.19
C GLU A 43 -11.43 1.83 19.53
N ARG A 44 -10.09 1.68 19.46
CA ARG A 44 -9.19 1.61 20.61
C ARG A 44 -7.88 2.35 20.29
N PRO A 45 -7.18 2.94 21.28
CA PRO A 45 -7.52 2.94 22.71
C PRO A 45 -8.64 3.92 23.09
N VAL A 46 -8.96 4.87 22.21
CA VAL A 46 -10.06 5.82 22.38
C VAL A 46 -10.97 5.74 21.18
N TYR A 47 -12.28 5.75 21.43
CA TYR A 47 -13.25 5.76 20.35
C TYR A 47 -13.28 7.15 19.69
N LEU A 48 -12.87 7.21 18.41
CA LEU A 48 -13.05 8.37 17.55
C LEU A 48 -13.79 7.94 16.29
N PRO A 49 -15.05 8.37 16.11
CA PRO A 49 -15.86 7.94 14.97
C PRO A 49 -15.34 8.49 13.64
N GLU A 50 -14.65 9.63 13.65
CA GLU A 50 -14.10 10.25 12.45
C GLU A 50 -12.73 10.84 12.76
N LEU A 51 -11.67 10.12 12.42
CA LEU A 51 -10.31 10.62 12.46
C LEU A 51 -9.78 10.74 11.02
N PRO A 52 -9.66 11.96 10.47
CA PRO A 52 -9.03 12.16 9.17
C PRO A 52 -7.54 11.77 9.24
N VAL A 53 -7.12 10.87 8.37
CA VAL A 53 -5.74 10.37 8.29
C VAL A 53 -5.24 10.40 6.86
N ARG A 54 -3.92 10.46 6.70
CA ARG A 54 -3.20 10.22 5.45
C ARG A 54 -2.50 8.87 5.51
N ILE A 55 -2.66 8.06 4.47
CA ILE A 55 -1.94 6.80 4.32
C ILE A 55 -0.56 7.07 3.75
N LEU A 56 0.48 6.67 4.47
CA LEU A 56 1.88 6.71 4.07
C LEU A 56 2.42 5.28 4.05
N THR A 57 2.61 4.72 2.86
CA THR A 57 3.21 3.38 2.70
C THR A 57 4.66 3.52 2.29
N PHE A 58 5.54 2.91 3.08
CA PHE A 58 6.95 2.71 2.80
C PHE A 58 7.20 1.24 2.38
N ASP A 59 8.46 0.86 2.18
CA ASP A 59 8.80 -0.47 1.68
C ASP A 59 8.37 -1.60 2.63
N ASP A 60 8.48 -1.39 3.95
CA ASP A 60 8.24 -2.37 4.99
C ASP A 60 7.08 -2.01 5.95
N VAL A 61 6.63 -0.75 5.93
CA VAL A 61 5.65 -0.25 6.90
C VAL A 61 4.57 0.63 6.26
N THR A 62 3.34 0.51 6.73
CA THR A 62 2.27 1.48 6.46
C THR A 62 1.99 2.28 7.72
N VAL A 63 1.94 3.61 7.58
CA VAL A 63 1.68 4.55 8.65
C VAL A 63 0.43 5.37 8.30
N LEU A 64 -0.49 5.50 9.24
CA LEU A 64 -1.57 6.47 9.16
C LEU A 64 -1.15 7.71 9.93
N ALA A 65 -1.00 8.82 9.22
CA ALA A 65 -0.68 10.12 9.78
C ALA A 65 -1.97 10.92 9.98
N PRO A 66 -2.40 11.22 11.22
CA PRO A 66 -3.54 12.09 11.47
C PRO A 66 -3.36 13.46 10.81
N LEU A 67 -4.44 13.99 10.25
CA LEU A 67 -4.47 15.34 9.70
C LEU A 67 -4.85 16.38 10.77
N ASP A 68 -5.51 15.94 11.84
CA ASP A 68 -5.84 16.78 13.00
C ASP A 68 -4.87 16.48 14.16
N PRO A 69 -4.27 17.51 14.79
CA PRO A 69 -3.41 17.34 15.96
C PRO A 69 -4.12 16.79 17.21
N ALA A 70 -5.46 16.81 17.27
CA ALA A 70 -6.23 16.39 18.45
C ALA A 70 -6.38 14.86 18.59
N LEU A 71 -5.29 14.10 18.42
CA LEU A 71 -5.30 12.70 18.83
C LEU A 71 -5.36 12.62 20.36
N PRO A 72 -6.18 11.72 20.94
CA PRO A 72 -6.10 11.39 22.35
C PRO A 72 -4.70 10.85 22.65
N GLN A 73 -4.12 11.32 23.75
CA GLN A 73 -2.77 11.00 24.20
C GLN A 73 -2.66 9.50 24.56
N GLY A 74 -2.50 8.66 23.54
CA GLY A 74 -2.09 7.27 23.71
C GLY A 74 -0.60 7.21 24.00
N GLN A 75 -0.17 6.18 24.73
CA GLN A 75 1.24 5.99 25.03
C GLN A 75 1.96 5.40 23.80
N ALA A 76 3.19 5.84 23.53
CA ALA A 76 4.00 5.20 22.49
C ALA A 76 4.15 3.69 22.79
N GLY A 77 3.97 2.87 21.77
CA GLY A 77 3.94 1.41 21.86
C GLY A 77 2.57 0.81 22.21
N GLU A 78 1.57 1.63 22.55
CA GLU A 78 0.20 1.16 22.82
C GLU A 78 -0.46 0.62 21.54
N GLY A 79 -1.18 -0.49 21.68
CA GLY A 79 -1.92 -1.09 20.59
C GLY A 79 -3.20 -0.31 20.26
N TRP A 80 -3.54 -0.21 18.98
CA TRP A 80 -4.77 0.43 18.51
C TRP A 80 -5.50 -0.46 17.51
N SER A 81 -6.81 -0.25 17.38
CA SER A 81 -7.62 -0.90 16.34
C SER A 81 -8.69 0.04 15.83
N GLY A 82 -9.09 -0.14 14.57
CA GLY A 82 -10.14 0.65 13.96
C GLY A 82 -10.49 0.18 12.55
N THR A 83 -11.35 0.95 11.90
CA THR A 83 -11.82 0.66 10.54
C THR A 83 -11.51 1.84 9.62
N LEU A 84 -10.72 1.62 8.56
CA LEU A 84 -10.46 2.59 7.51
C LEU A 84 -11.63 2.66 6.53
N LEU A 85 -12.12 3.88 6.28
CA LEU A 85 -13.19 4.16 5.32
C LEU A 85 -12.57 4.56 3.98
N LEU A 86 -12.29 3.55 3.16
CA LEU A 86 -11.54 3.72 1.93
C LEU A 86 -12.34 4.57 0.94
N PRO A 87 -11.80 5.74 0.51
CA PRO A 87 -12.50 6.58 -0.46
C PRO A 87 -12.56 5.90 -1.83
N HIS A 88 -11.59 5.03 -2.13
CA HIS A 88 -11.46 4.33 -3.41
C HIS A 88 -11.18 2.84 -3.15
N GLY A 89 -11.75 1.96 -3.99
CA GLY A 89 -11.46 0.53 -3.95
C GLY A 89 -9.98 0.24 -4.24
N ALA A 90 -9.53 -0.96 -3.89
CA ALA A 90 -8.17 -1.40 -4.18
C ALA A 90 -7.89 -1.22 -5.69
N ARG A 91 -6.82 -0.50 -6.04
CA ARG A 91 -6.32 -0.51 -7.42
C ARG A 91 -5.21 -1.54 -7.50
N PRO A 92 -5.46 -2.72 -8.08
CA PRO A 92 -4.36 -3.60 -8.41
C PRO A 92 -3.42 -2.86 -9.37
N PRO A 93 -2.11 -3.06 -9.25
CA PRO A 93 -1.18 -2.44 -10.19
C PRO A 93 -1.45 -2.97 -11.60
N THR A 94 -1.53 -2.06 -12.57
CA THR A 94 -1.76 -2.43 -13.97
C THR A 94 -0.47 -2.93 -14.60
N ILE A 95 -0.51 -4.12 -15.23
CA ILE A 95 0.62 -4.65 -16.01
C ILE A 95 0.76 -3.85 -17.31
N PRO A 96 1.94 -3.28 -17.62
CA PRO A 96 2.20 -2.61 -18.89
C PRO A 96 2.07 -3.57 -20.08
N ASP A 97 1.56 -3.08 -21.21
CA ASP A 97 1.28 -3.89 -22.41
C ASP A 97 2.51 -4.63 -22.95
N ASP A 98 3.69 -4.02 -22.87
CA ASP A 98 4.93 -4.62 -23.34
C ASP A 98 5.41 -5.77 -22.46
N LEU A 99 5.28 -5.64 -21.14
CA LEU A 99 5.51 -6.72 -20.19
C LEU A 99 4.47 -7.85 -20.36
N ALA A 100 3.20 -7.50 -20.54
CA ALA A 100 2.13 -8.47 -20.77
C ALA A 100 2.39 -9.29 -22.04
N ARG A 101 2.81 -8.64 -23.13
CA ARG A 101 3.17 -9.30 -24.38
C ARG A 101 4.37 -10.24 -24.21
N ALA A 102 5.45 -9.77 -23.58
CA ALA A 102 6.63 -10.59 -23.36
C ALA A 102 6.34 -11.82 -22.47
N ALA A 103 5.51 -11.66 -21.44
CA ALA A 103 5.08 -12.77 -20.61
C ALA A 103 4.24 -13.79 -21.39
N ALA A 104 3.32 -13.34 -22.23
CA ALA A 104 2.53 -14.20 -23.09
C ALA A 104 3.41 -14.97 -24.10
N GLU A 105 4.40 -14.31 -24.71
CA GLU A 105 5.38 -14.93 -25.62
C GLU A 105 6.24 -15.99 -24.91
N ALA A 106 6.59 -15.75 -23.65
CA ALA A 106 7.35 -16.69 -22.83
C ALA A 106 6.51 -17.77 -22.13
N GLY A 107 5.17 -17.72 -22.25
CA GLY A 107 4.27 -18.66 -21.57
C GLY A 107 4.26 -18.52 -20.05
N VAL A 108 4.59 -17.34 -19.52
CA VAL A 108 4.69 -17.07 -18.09
C VAL A 108 3.42 -16.40 -17.58
N ASP A 109 2.90 -16.89 -16.44
CA ASP A 109 1.76 -16.28 -15.75
C ASP A 109 2.19 -15.10 -14.87
N THR A 110 1.67 -13.91 -15.16
CA THR A 110 1.89 -12.69 -14.36
C THR A 110 0.80 -12.45 -13.32
N SER A 111 -0.29 -13.23 -13.35
CA SER A 111 -1.39 -13.13 -12.40
C SER A 111 -1.09 -13.77 -11.03
N SER A 112 -0.02 -14.57 -10.96
CA SER A 112 0.42 -15.25 -9.74
C SER A 112 1.21 -14.36 -8.78
N TRP A 113 1.52 -13.12 -9.16
CA TRP A 113 2.29 -12.21 -8.30
C TRP A 113 1.49 -11.81 -7.07
N SER A 114 2.13 -11.85 -5.91
CA SER A 114 1.60 -11.12 -4.77
C SER A 114 1.56 -9.61 -5.10
N PRO A 115 0.62 -8.85 -4.53
CA PRO A 115 0.55 -7.40 -4.75
C PRO A 115 1.85 -6.65 -4.40
N ALA A 116 2.65 -7.16 -3.45
CA ALA A 116 3.94 -6.59 -3.08
C ALA A 116 5.00 -6.82 -4.18
N GLU A 117 5.11 -8.06 -4.67
CA GLU A 117 6.02 -8.41 -5.78
C GLU A 117 5.66 -7.63 -7.04
N ALA A 118 4.37 -7.58 -7.40
CA ALA A 118 3.90 -6.86 -8.58
C ALA A 118 4.34 -5.39 -8.54
N ARG A 119 4.19 -4.71 -7.40
CA ARG A 119 4.65 -3.33 -7.26
C ARG A 119 6.15 -3.19 -7.40
N HIS A 120 6.94 -4.05 -6.76
CA HIS A 120 8.39 -3.95 -6.85
C HIS A 120 8.88 -4.12 -8.30
N LEU A 121 8.39 -5.15 -9.00
CA LEU A 121 8.75 -5.42 -10.40
C LEU A 121 8.29 -4.30 -11.33
N LEU A 122 7.10 -3.74 -11.10
CA LEU A 122 6.57 -2.66 -11.92
C LEU A 122 7.24 -1.32 -11.65
N THR A 123 7.66 -1.03 -10.41
CA THR A 123 8.51 0.13 -10.10
C THR A 123 9.86 -0.02 -10.77
N PHE A 124 10.51 -1.17 -10.61
CA PHE A 124 11.76 -1.50 -11.29
C PHE A 124 11.62 -1.34 -12.80
N LEU A 125 10.53 -1.80 -13.41
CA LEU A 125 10.32 -1.61 -14.84
C LEU A 125 10.03 -0.13 -15.20
N GLY A 126 9.28 0.59 -14.37
CA GLY A 126 8.86 1.98 -14.60
C GLY A 126 10.00 3.00 -14.52
N GLU A 127 11.05 2.70 -13.74
CA GLU A 127 12.28 3.50 -13.69
C GLU A 127 13.07 3.46 -15.01
N ALA A 128 12.85 2.46 -15.87
CA ALA A 128 13.40 2.42 -17.21
C ALA A 128 12.41 3.03 -18.21
N GLY A 129 12.75 4.21 -18.70
CA GLY A 129 12.07 4.82 -19.85
C GLY A 129 12.20 3.96 -21.13
N PRO A 130 11.48 4.31 -22.21
CA PRO A 130 11.51 3.55 -23.45
C PRO A 130 12.95 3.36 -23.97
N GLY A 131 13.30 2.13 -24.37
CA GLY A 131 14.61 1.83 -24.95
C GLY A 131 15.22 0.51 -24.47
N PRO A 132 16.51 0.26 -24.79
CA PRO A 132 17.17 -1.02 -24.54
C PRO A 132 17.15 -1.46 -23.07
N VAL A 133 17.31 -0.51 -22.15
CA VAL A 133 17.28 -0.80 -20.70
C VAL A 133 15.92 -1.37 -20.28
N ARG A 134 14.82 -0.86 -20.85
CA ARG A 134 13.48 -1.38 -20.56
C ARG A 134 13.30 -2.79 -21.08
N THR A 135 13.80 -3.08 -22.29
CA THR A 135 13.80 -4.43 -22.86
C THR A 135 14.56 -5.41 -21.96
N GLU A 136 15.79 -5.07 -21.56
CA GLU A 136 16.60 -5.91 -20.66
C GLU A 136 15.90 -6.16 -19.31
N ARG A 137 15.25 -5.14 -18.74
CA ARG A 137 14.47 -5.30 -17.50
C ARG A 137 13.27 -6.22 -17.69
N ILE A 138 12.58 -6.17 -18.83
CA ILE A 138 11.51 -7.11 -19.17
C ILE A 138 12.07 -8.53 -19.22
N ASP A 139 13.17 -8.75 -19.94
CA ASP A 139 13.79 -10.07 -20.08
C ASP A 139 14.23 -10.65 -18.72
N MET A 140 14.80 -9.81 -17.84
CA MET A 140 15.12 -10.20 -16.47
C MET A 140 13.88 -10.63 -15.66
N ILE A 141 12.78 -9.87 -15.75
CA ILE A 141 11.53 -10.21 -15.06
C ILE A 141 11.00 -11.55 -15.57
N ILE A 142 10.97 -11.76 -16.89
CA ILE A 142 10.51 -13.02 -17.50
C ILE A 142 11.38 -14.20 -17.08
N ALA A 143 12.71 -14.05 -17.12
CA ALA A 143 13.64 -15.11 -16.72
C ALA A 143 13.46 -15.51 -15.25
N ALA A 144 13.25 -14.53 -14.37
CA ALA A 144 13.01 -14.78 -12.95
C ALA A 144 11.71 -15.55 -12.69
N LEU A 145 10.69 -15.35 -13.52
CA LEU A 145 9.41 -16.03 -13.40
C LEU A 145 9.42 -17.43 -14.02
N ALA A 146 10.09 -17.60 -15.15
CA ALA A 146 10.27 -18.91 -15.76
C ALA A 146 10.99 -19.90 -14.82
N GLY A 147 11.93 -19.41 -13.99
CA GLY A 147 12.61 -20.22 -12.97
C GLY A 147 11.74 -20.66 -11.78
N ARG A 148 10.48 -20.22 -11.68
CA ARG A 148 9.51 -20.64 -10.65
C ARG A 148 8.57 -21.76 -11.12
N SER A 149 8.71 -22.20 -12.38
CA SER A 149 7.89 -23.22 -13.05
C SER A 149 8.33 -24.65 -12.74
#